data_AF-A0A936D7Z7-F1
#
_entry.id   AF-A0A936D7Z7-F1
#
_cell.length_a   1.000
_cell.length_b   1.000
_cell.length_c   1.000
_cell.angle_alpha   90.00
_cell.angle_beta   90.00
_cell.angle_gamma   90.00
#
_symmetry.space_group_name_H-M   'P 1'
#
loop_
_entity.id
_entity.type
_entity.pdbx_description
1 polymer ?
#
loop_
_entity_poly.entity_id
_entity_poly.type
_entity_poly.pdbx_seq_one_letter_code
_entity_poly.pdbx_strand_id
1 'polypeptide(L)'
;MKSTLVAMTIAIAMVVPARVEARAPAAEPAPGEADPLEVAKQRHLAAATKYDTADYAGAIEAWQDAYDQLPRTADANPYRALILFNIAAAREKLFELRGDVAELKAAKILLEKFDGAIDEIYADAPEEGAAEREHVREKIARIDARIAEASKPPEPAPEPQPAASEPTPVAPADADTPPRRATPGRGLIIGGAVALGLGVAAGAGLIASALVGRKSNSLGGLADTDLAGRQERFDRGRSANAGAIASAAIGVVALATGVALVVVGSKRRARSVAWQPLLERGTAGLGLSGRF
;
A
#
# COMPACT_ATOMS: atom_id res chain seq x y z
N MET A 1 29.69 50.89 49.37
CA MET A 1 29.54 50.73 50.83
C MET A 1 28.32 49.85 51.09
N LYS A 2 28.50 48.72 51.78
CA LYS A 2 27.52 48.04 52.69
C LYS A 2 26.26 47.44 52.01
N SER A 3 25.79 46.21 52.27
CA SER A 3 26.13 45.19 53.27
C SER A 3 25.66 43.82 52.77
N THR A 4 26.52 42.82 52.98
CA THR A 4 26.28 41.38 52.89
C THR A 4 25.41 40.94 54.06
N LEU A 5 24.39 40.10 53.83
CA LEU A 5 23.66 39.41 54.90
C LEU A 5 23.81 37.90 54.70
N VAL A 6 24.68 37.30 55.50
CA VAL A 6 24.95 35.86 55.57
C VAL A 6 23.97 35.28 56.59
N ALA A 7 22.98 34.52 56.12
CA ALA A 7 22.10 33.75 56.98
C ALA A 7 22.77 32.41 57.33
N MET A 8 23.16 32.27 58.59
CA MET A 8 23.81 31.10 59.16
C MET A 8 22.73 30.14 59.67
N THR A 9 22.40 29.13 58.87
CA THR A 9 21.43 28.08 59.23
C THR A 9 22.14 26.98 60.04
N ILE A 10 21.71 26.81 61.29
CA ILE A 10 22.16 25.77 62.21
C ILE A 10 21.54 24.43 61.77
N ALA A 11 22.37 23.48 61.37
CA ALA A 11 21.96 22.11 61.07
C ALA A 11 21.97 21.27 62.36
N ILE A 12 20.79 20.78 62.77
CA ILE A 12 20.64 19.79 63.83
C ILE A 12 20.92 18.42 63.22
N ALA A 13 22.04 17.81 63.60
CA ALA A 13 22.37 16.44 63.22
C ALA A 13 21.52 15.46 64.07
N MET A 14 20.42 14.96 63.51
CA MET A 14 19.75 13.78 64.06
C MET A 14 20.58 12.54 63.72
N VAL A 15 21.10 11.88 64.75
CA VAL A 15 21.69 10.54 64.63
C VAL A 15 20.56 9.54 64.46
N VAL A 16 20.26 9.20 63.21
CA VAL A 16 19.36 8.09 62.86
C VAL A 16 20.13 6.78 63.05
N PRO A 17 19.64 5.82 63.84
CA PRO A 17 20.26 4.50 63.93
C PRO A 17 20.18 3.83 62.56
N ALA A 18 21.34 3.57 61.95
CA ALA A 18 21.43 2.81 60.72
C ALA A 18 20.89 1.38 60.99
N ARG A 19 19.65 1.12 60.60
CA ARG A 19 19.19 -0.24 60.34
C ARG A 19 20.08 -0.76 59.22
N VAL A 20 20.98 -1.67 59.57
CA VAL A 20 21.61 -2.57 58.60
C VAL A 20 20.51 -3.50 58.12
N GLU A 21 19.66 -3.00 57.21
CA GLU A 21 18.89 -3.88 56.35
C GLU A 21 19.92 -4.68 55.57
N ALA A 22 19.98 -5.97 55.85
CA ALA A 22 20.68 -6.92 55.01
C ALA A 22 20.14 -6.72 53.60
N ARG A 23 20.89 -5.96 52.78
CA ARG A 23 20.59 -5.72 51.38
C ARG A 23 20.54 -7.09 50.75
N ALA A 24 19.33 -7.59 50.51
CA ALA A 24 19.13 -8.80 49.74
C ALA A 24 20.01 -8.66 48.49
N PRO A 25 20.79 -9.69 48.12
CA PRO A 25 21.61 -9.63 46.92
C PRO A 25 20.72 -9.15 45.78
N ALA A 26 21.13 -8.06 45.12
CA ALA A 26 20.40 -7.52 43.99
C ALA A 26 20.20 -8.69 43.03
N ALA A 27 18.94 -9.06 42.78
CA ALA A 27 18.60 -10.13 41.86
C ALA A 27 19.31 -9.81 40.54
N GLU A 28 20.19 -10.73 40.10
CA GLU A 28 20.78 -10.62 38.77
C GLU A 28 19.61 -10.50 37.77
N PRO A 29 19.66 -9.53 36.83
CA PRO A 29 18.60 -9.37 35.85
C PRO A 29 18.40 -10.71 35.14
N ALA A 30 17.15 -11.19 35.11
CA ALA A 30 16.83 -12.47 34.51
C ALA A 30 17.40 -12.51 33.08
N PRO A 31 18.07 -13.61 32.68
CA PRO A 31 18.67 -13.68 31.36
C PRO A 31 17.60 -13.50 30.27
N GLY A 32 17.79 -12.49 29.42
CA GLY A 32 17.30 -12.53 28.04
C GLY A 32 15.92 -11.93 27.75
N GLU A 33 15.42 -10.96 28.52
CA GLU A 33 14.31 -10.13 28.02
C GLU A 33 14.83 -9.27 26.87
N ALA A 34 14.37 -9.57 25.66
CA ALA A 34 14.79 -8.85 24.45
C ALA A 34 14.43 -7.36 24.58
N ASP A 35 15.32 -6.48 24.13
CA ASP A 35 15.08 -5.05 24.09
C ASP A 35 13.73 -4.77 23.38
N PRO A 36 12.75 -4.14 24.06
CA PRO A 36 11.46 -3.81 23.47
C PRO A 36 11.56 -3.06 22.13
N LEU A 37 12.60 -2.25 21.95
CA LEU A 37 12.84 -1.54 20.70
C LEU A 37 13.20 -2.51 19.56
N GLU A 38 14.05 -3.51 19.82
CA GLU A 38 14.40 -4.53 18.84
C GLU A 38 13.21 -5.41 18.48
N VAL A 39 12.37 -5.77 19.46
CA VAL A 39 11.12 -6.50 19.21
C VAL A 39 10.18 -5.68 18.31
N ALA A 40 10.04 -4.38 18.57
CA ALA A 40 9.20 -3.49 17.75
C ALA A 40 9.74 -3.34 16.31
N LYS A 41 11.06 -3.25 16.12
CA LYS A 41 11.69 -3.22 14.78
C LYS A 41 11.41 -4.50 13.99
N GLN A 42 11.55 -5.66 14.62
CA GLN A 42 11.24 -6.94 13.96
C GLN A 42 9.77 -7.02 13.54
N ARG A 43 8.85 -6.57 14.39
CA ARG A 43 7.42 -6.51 14.07
C ARG A 43 7.11 -5.50 12.95
N HIS A 44 7.78 -4.35 12.94
CA HIS A 44 7.66 -3.38 11.86
C HIS A 44 8.05 -3.97 10.49
N LEU A 45 9.13 -4.75 10.43
CA LEU A 45 9.54 -5.46 9.21
C LEU A 45 8.52 -6.52 8.77
N ALA A 46 7.93 -7.26 9.72
CA ALA A 46 6.89 -8.23 9.41
C ALA A 46 5.62 -7.55 8.86
N ALA A 47 5.25 -6.40 9.41
CA ALA A 47 4.13 -5.59 8.91
C ALA A 47 4.42 -5.01 7.50
N ALA A 48 5.66 -4.57 7.25
CA ALA A 48 6.09 -4.13 5.91
C ALA A 48 5.95 -5.25 4.88
N THR A 49 6.30 -6.49 5.23
CA THR A 49 6.11 -7.66 4.35
C THR A 49 4.62 -7.85 3.98
N LYS A 50 3.71 -7.71 4.94
CA LYS A 50 2.26 -7.79 4.66
C LYS A 50 1.81 -6.68 3.72
N TYR A 51 2.26 -5.45 3.95
CA TYR A 51 1.98 -4.30 3.08
C TYR A 51 2.45 -4.56 1.65
N ASP A 52 3.68 -5.06 1.46
CA ASP A 52 4.26 -5.38 0.15
C ASP A 52 3.49 -6.48 -0.60
N THR A 53 2.87 -7.41 0.14
CA THR A 53 1.97 -8.45 -0.40
C THR A 53 0.51 -8.00 -0.57
N ALA A 54 0.23 -6.70 -0.44
CA ALA A 54 -1.09 -6.09 -0.49
C ALA A 54 -2.09 -6.57 0.59
N ASP A 55 -1.61 -7.21 1.66
CA ASP A 55 -2.38 -7.45 2.88
C ASP A 55 -2.35 -6.20 3.77
N TYR A 56 -3.00 -5.13 3.30
CA TYR A 56 -3.00 -3.84 3.99
C TYR A 56 -3.68 -3.89 5.35
N ALA A 57 -4.73 -4.71 5.50
CA ALA A 57 -5.42 -4.89 6.77
C ALA A 57 -4.50 -5.59 7.80
N GLY A 58 -3.86 -6.70 7.41
CA GLY A 58 -2.92 -7.38 8.28
C GLY A 58 -1.67 -6.55 8.59
N ALA A 59 -1.24 -5.67 7.68
CA ALA A 59 -0.16 -4.72 7.92
C ALA A 59 -0.54 -3.66 8.96
N ILE A 60 -1.76 -3.10 8.88
CA ILE A 60 -2.30 -2.16 9.88
C ILE A 60 -2.29 -2.79 11.27
N GLU A 61 -2.83 -4.00 11.42
CA GLU A 61 -2.86 -4.72 12.70
C GLU A 61 -1.44 -4.94 13.25
N ALA A 62 -0.53 -5.44 12.42
CA ALA A 62 0.84 -5.73 12.85
C ALA A 62 1.63 -4.47 13.23
N TRP A 63 1.41 -3.34 12.54
CA TRP A 63 2.00 -2.06 12.92
C TRP A 63 1.35 -1.47 14.19
N GLN A 64 0.05 -1.63 14.39
CA GLN A 64 -0.61 -1.23 15.64
C GLN A 64 -0.03 -2.00 16.83
N ASP A 65 0.11 -3.32 16.71
CA ASP A 65 0.75 -4.16 17.72
C ASP A 65 2.19 -3.71 18.01
N ALA A 66 2.96 -3.34 16.98
CA ALA A 66 4.32 -2.82 17.15
C ALA A 66 4.32 -1.45 17.87
N TYR A 67 3.38 -0.57 17.51
CA TYR A 67 3.25 0.76 18.13
C TYR A 67 2.89 0.68 19.62
N ASP A 68 2.05 -0.26 20.00
CA ASP A 68 1.60 -0.43 21.38
C ASP A 68 2.71 -0.99 22.30
N GLN A 69 3.71 -1.67 21.72
CA GLN A 69 4.85 -2.21 22.47
C GLN A 69 6.01 -1.24 22.62
N LEU A 70 6.09 -0.20 21.78
CA LEU A 70 7.16 0.79 21.88
C LEU A 70 7.05 1.57 23.20
N PRO A 71 8.12 1.68 24.00
CA PRO A 71 8.11 2.49 25.20
C PRO A 71 7.86 3.97 24.86
N ARG A 72 7.33 4.73 25.81
CA ARG A 72 7.11 6.18 25.67
C ARG A 72 8.36 6.94 26.14
N THR A 73 9.47 6.72 25.44
CA THR A 73 10.77 7.36 25.70
C THR A 73 11.19 8.18 24.49
N ALA A 74 12.04 9.20 24.71
CA ALA A 74 12.56 10.05 23.63
C ALA A 74 13.20 9.22 22.50
N ASP A 75 13.99 8.20 22.84
CA ASP A 75 14.66 7.33 21.86
C ASP A 75 13.70 6.51 20.99
N ALA A 76 12.51 6.17 21.52
CA ALA A 76 11.50 5.39 20.81
C ALA A 76 10.53 6.27 19.99
N ASN A 77 10.44 7.57 20.29
CA ASN A 77 9.49 8.49 19.65
C ASN A 77 9.63 8.57 18.11
N PRO A 78 10.84 8.62 17.52
CA PRO A 78 11.01 8.54 16.07
C PRO A 78 10.39 7.28 15.44
N TYR A 79 10.56 6.12 16.09
CA TYR A 79 9.99 4.86 15.62
C TYR A 79 8.46 4.84 15.76
N ARG A 80 7.93 5.37 16.87
CA ARG A 80 6.49 5.50 17.09
C ARG A 80 5.86 6.34 15.99
N ALA A 81 6.47 7.47 15.65
CA ALA A 81 6.01 8.34 14.58
C ALA A 81 6.10 7.68 13.20
N LEU A 82 7.21 7.04 12.88
CA LEU A 82 7.37 6.27 11.63
C LEU A 82 6.28 5.21 11.45
N ILE A 83 5.91 4.51 12.52
CA ILE A 83 4.82 3.52 12.48
C ILE A 83 3.47 4.20 12.21
N LEU A 84 3.15 5.34 12.83
CA LEU A 84 1.91 6.08 12.55
C LEU A 84 1.80 6.46 11.06
N PHE A 85 2.91 6.95 10.47
CA PHE A 85 2.96 7.29 9.05
C PHE A 85 2.69 6.07 8.15
N ASN A 86 3.28 4.92 8.47
CA ASN A 86 3.08 3.67 7.72
C ASN A 86 1.64 3.14 7.83
N ILE A 87 1.04 3.18 9.03
CA ILE A 87 -0.37 2.81 9.21
C ILE A 87 -1.26 3.74 8.36
N ALA A 88 -0.98 5.05 8.33
CA ALA A 88 -1.75 5.97 7.50
C ALA A 88 -1.67 5.61 6.01
N ALA A 89 -0.47 5.28 5.51
CA ALA A 89 -0.28 4.85 4.12
C ALA A 89 -1.05 3.57 3.79
N ALA A 90 -1.06 2.58 4.69
CA ALA A 90 -1.85 1.36 4.52
C ALA A 90 -3.35 1.59 4.48
N ARG A 91 -3.85 2.52 5.30
CA ARG A 91 -5.27 2.90 5.28
C ARG A 91 -5.66 3.59 3.98
N GLU A 92 -4.79 4.43 3.41
CA GLU A 92 -5.02 4.99 2.07
C GLU A 92 -5.12 3.89 1.00
N LYS A 93 -4.27 2.87 1.07
CA LYS A 93 -4.34 1.70 0.17
C LYS A 93 -5.59 0.85 0.40
N LEU A 94 -6.03 0.71 1.64
CA LEU A 94 -7.26 -0.01 1.96
C LEU A 94 -8.50 0.73 1.43
N PHE A 95 -8.52 2.07 1.48
CA PHE A 95 -9.52 2.89 0.80
C PHE A 95 -9.48 2.69 -0.72
N GLU A 96 -8.31 2.67 -1.36
CA GLU A 96 -8.20 2.40 -2.80
C GLU A 96 -8.82 1.05 -3.19
N LEU A 97 -8.73 0.05 -2.32
CA LEU A 97 -9.28 -1.28 -2.55
C LEU A 97 -10.79 -1.38 -2.26
N ARG A 98 -11.29 -0.72 -1.21
CA ARG A 98 -12.64 -0.93 -0.69
C ARG A 98 -13.60 0.25 -0.90
N GLY A 99 -13.08 1.44 -1.17
CA GLY A 99 -13.86 2.68 -1.28
C GLY A 99 -14.41 3.21 0.05
N ASP A 100 -13.99 2.68 1.20
CA ASP A 100 -14.51 3.10 2.51
C ASP A 100 -13.84 4.39 3.01
N VAL A 101 -14.58 5.50 2.95
CA VAL A 101 -14.13 6.83 3.37
C VAL A 101 -13.68 6.88 4.84
N ALA A 102 -14.14 5.96 5.69
CA ALA A 102 -13.67 5.86 7.07
C ALA A 102 -12.14 5.63 7.14
N GLU A 103 -11.56 4.90 6.18
CA GLU A 103 -10.12 4.64 6.13
C GLU A 103 -9.32 5.91 5.83
N LEU A 104 -9.81 6.77 4.93
CA LEU A 104 -9.16 8.07 4.67
C LEU A 104 -9.21 8.99 5.89
N LYS A 105 -10.35 9.02 6.60
CA LYS A 105 -10.49 9.81 7.83
C LYS A 105 -9.50 9.32 8.90
N ALA A 106 -9.37 8.00 9.06
CA ALA A 106 -8.41 7.41 9.99
C ALA A 106 -6.95 7.69 9.57
N ALA A 107 -6.63 7.61 8.27
CA ALA A 107 -5.32 7.97 7.75
C ALA A 107 -4.95 9.43 8.05
N LYS A 108 -5.89 10.38 7.84
CA LYS A 108 -5.71 11.79 8.17
C LYS A 108 -5.35 12.00 9.65
N ILE A 109 -6.12 11.40 10.57
CA ILE A 109 -5.87 11.53 12.02
C ILE A 109 -4.46 11.05 12.38
N LEU A 110 -3.98 9.98 11.75
CA LEU A 110 -2.63 9.46 11.99
C LEU A 110 -1.54 10.39 11.44
N LEU A 111 -1.76 10.99 10.27
CA LEU A 111 -0.82 11.97 9.71
C LEU A 111 -0.80 13.29 10.49
N GLU A 112 -1.93 13.74 11.04
CA GLU A 112 -1.96 14.90 11.94
C GLU A 112 -1.16 14.66 13.22
N LYS A 113 -1.23 13.43 13.77
CA LYS A 113 -0.38 13.02 14.89
C LYS A 113 1.09 12.98 14.52
N PHE A 114 1.42 12.50 13.31
CA PHE A 114 2.78 12.51 12.79
C PHE A 114 3.30 13.95 12.62
N ASP A 115 2.52 14.85 12.02
CA ASP A 115 2.87 16.28 11.85
C ASP A 115 3.23 16.93 13.20
N GLY A 116 2.46 16.64 14.24
CA GLY A 116 2.72 17.12 15.60
C GLY A 116 3.98 16.56 16.26
N ALA A 117 4.52 15.44 15.77
CA ALA A 117 5.75 14.82 16.29
C ALA A 117 7.02 15.29 15.54
N ILE A 118 6.88 15.96 14.39
CA ILE A 118 8.02 16.31 13.53
C ILE A 118 9.06 17.18 14.26
N ASP A 119 8.63 18.19 15.03
CA ASP A 119 9.59 19.07 15.73
C ASP A 119 10.45 18.29 16.74
N GLU A 120 9.90 17.24 17.35
CA GLU A 120 10.64 16.39 18.30
C GLU A 120 11.60 15.45 17.57
N ILE A 121 11.16 14.82 16.46
CA ILE A 121 11.95 13.87 15.69
C ILE A 121 13.14 14.55 15.01
N TYR A 122 12.93 15.79 14.54
CA TYR A 122 13.90 16.57 13.78
C TYR A 122 14.47 17.73 14.60
N ALA A 123 14.56 17.58 15.93
CA ALA A 123 15.07 18.62 16.81
C ALA A 123 16.49 19.10 16.44
N ASP A 124 17.34 18.19 15.97
CA ASP A 124 18.72 18.47 15.54
C ASP A 124 18.81 18.89 14.06
N ALA A 125 17.69 18.90 13.33
CA ALA A 125 17.61 19.01 11.87
C ALA A 125 16.35 19.80 11.44
N PRO A 126 16.20 21.07 11.85
CA PRO A 126 14.94 21.82 11.70
C PRO A 126 14.57 22.12 10.23
N GLU A 127 15.54 22.20 9.33
CA GLU A 127 15.28 22.39 7.89
C GLU A 127 14.66 21.13 7.28
N GLU A 128 15.18 19.95 7.62
CA GLU A 128 14.60 18.66 7.24
C GLU A 128 13.20 18.47 7.86
N GLY A 129 13.02 18.86 9.12
CA GLY A 129 11.71 18.86 9.78
C GLY A 129 10.69 19.75 9.08
N ALA A 130 11.10 20.94 8.65
CA ALA A 130 10.22 21.84 7.90
C ALA A 130 9.78 21.23 6.54
N ALA A 131 10.71 20.60 5.82
CA ALA A 131 10.42 19.92 4.56
C ALA A 131 9.49 18.71 4.75
N GLU A 132 9.73 17.89 5.79
CA GLU A 132 8.86 16.74 6.09
C GLU A 132 7.44 17.20 6.46
N ARG A 133 7.32 18.28 7.25
CA ARG A 133 6.04 18.90 7.60
C ARG A 133 5.28 19.37 6.37
N GLU A 134 5.94 20.03 5.43
CA GLU A 134 5.33 20.45 4.18
C GLU A 134 4.78 19.23 3.42
N HIS A 135 5.59 18.19 3.25
CA HIS A 135 5.20 16.95 2.59
C HIS A 135 3.99 16.26 3.26
N VAL A 136 3.97 16.18 4.58
CA VAL A 136 2.86 15.60 5.35
C VAL A 136 1.59 16.43 5.20
N ARG A 137 1.68 17.75 5.24
CA ARG A 137 0.53 18.66 5.06
C ARG A 137 -0.04 18.60 3.66
N GLU A 138 0.80 18.50 2.64
CA GLU A 138 0.33 18.23 1.27
C GLU A 138 -0.43 16.91 1.19
N LYS A 139 0.07 15.86 1.86
CA LYS A 139 -0.60 14.56 1.91
C LYS A 139 -1.96 14.64 2.61
N ILE A 140 -2.04 15.33 3.74
CA ILE A 140 -3.31 15.60 4.44
C ILE A 140 -4.28 16.35 3.53
N ALA A 141 -3.83 17.39 2.82
CA ALA A 141 -4.66 18.15 1.89
C ALA A 141 -5.19 17.28 0.74
N ARG A 142 -4.38 16.36 0.20
CA ARG A 142 -4.83 15.37 -0.79
C ARG A 142 -5.88 14.42 -0.22
N ILE A 143 -5.70 13.95 1.01
CA ILE A 143 -6.69 13.09 1.68
C ILE A 143 -8.00 13.85 1.90
N ASP A 144 -7.95 15.11 2.32
CA ASP A 144 -9.14 15.95 2.48
C ASP A 144 -9.90 16.12 1.17
N ALA A 145 -9.20 16.37 0.05
CA ALA A 145 -9.81 16.43 -1.26
C ALA A 145 -10.50 15.10 -1.65
N ARG A 146 -9.86 13.96 -1.38
CA ARG A 146 -10.44 12.62 -1.63
C ARG A 146 -11.65 12.33 -0.75
N ILE A 147 -11.62 12.73 0.52
CA ILE A 147 -12.76 12.60 1.44
C ILE A 147 -13.93 13.45 0.93
N ALA A 148 -13.67 14.70 0.52
CA ALA A 148 -14.68 15.60 -0.01
C ALA A 148 -15.31 15.03 -1.29
N GLU A 149 -14.50 14.52 -2.21
CA GLU A 149 -14.96 13.87 -3.44
C GLU A 149 -15.83 12.64 -3.15
N ALA A 150 -15.35 11.73 -2.32
CA ALA A 150 -16.07 10.50 -1.97
C ALA A 150 -17.34 10.74 -1.13
N SER A 151 -17.48 11.93 -0.54
CA SER A 151 -18.68 12.33 0.21
C SER A 151 -19.72 13.04 -0.65
N LYS A 152 -19.41 13.36 -1.92
CA LYS A 152 -20.41 13.91 -2.84
C LYS A 152 -21.50 12.85 -3.07
N PRO A 153 -22.78 13.24 -3.08
CA PRO A 153 -23.86 12.34 -3.51
C PRO A 153 -23.49 11.76 -4.88
N PRO A 154 -23.75 10.46 -5.13
CA PRO A 154 -23.55 9.90 -6.47
C PRO A 154 -24.29 10.78 -7.47
N GLU A 155 -23.59 11.21 -8.52
CA GLU A 155 -24.21 11.97 -9.59
C GLU A 155 -25.45 11.18 -10.06
N PRO A 156 -26.63 11.83 -10.16
CA PRO A 156 -27.84 11.13 -10.54
C PRO A 156 -27.55 10.33 -11.81
N ALA A 157 -27.79 9.02 -11.75
CA ALA A 157 -27.56 8.14 -12.88
C ALA A 157 -28.20 8.82 -14.10
N PRO A 158 -27.45 8.97 -15.22
CA PRO A 158 -27.95 9.70 -16.38
C PRO A 158 -29.33 9.15 -16.69
N GLU A 159 -30.32 10.05 -16.77
CA GLU A 159 -31.69 9.67 -17.06
C GLU A 159 -31.64 8.70 -18.24
N PRO A 160 -32.32 7.53 -18.16
CA PRO A 160 -32.26 6.54 -19.21
C PRO A 160 -32.55 7.25 -20.52
N GLN A 161 -31.53 7.39 -21.37
CA GLN A 161 -31.68 8.05 -22.65
C GLN A 161 -32.90 7.39 -23.30
N PRO A 162 -33.88 8.19 -23.79
CA PRO A 162 -35.05 7.65 -24.46
C PRO A 162 -34.56 6.58 -25.40
N ALA A 163 -34.97 5.33 -25.15
CA ALA A 163 -34.48 4.17 -25.89
C ALA A 163 -34.46 4.58 -27.36
N ALA A 164 -33.26 4.71 -27.93
CA ALA A 164 -33.11 5.19 -29.30
C ALA A 164 -34.08 4.34 -30.12
N SER A 165 -35.10 5.01 -30.67
CA SER A 165 -36.19 4.37 -31.40
C SER A 165 -35.55 3.30 -32.25
N GLU A 166 -35.98 2.05 -32.07
CA GLU A 166 -35.46 0.91 -32.82
C GLU A 166 -35.24 1.38 -34.26
N PRO A 167 -34.02 1.29 -34.80
CA PRO A 167 -33.75 1.80 -36.13
C PRO A 167 -34.80 1.19 -37.05
N THR A 168 -35.64 2.05 -37.62
CA THR A 168 -36.61 1.66 -38.64
C THR A 168 -35.85 0.75 -39.59
N PRO A 169 -36.27 -0.51 -39.80
CA PRO A 169 -35.54 -1.45 -40.62
C PRO A 169 -35.21 -0.79 -41.96
N VAL A 170 -33.94 -0.39 -42.12
CA VAL A 170 -33.46 0.14 -43.40
C VAL A 170 -33.59 -1.05 -44.33
N ALA A 171 -34.48 -0.94 -45.32
CA ALA A 171 -34.63 -1.94 -46.35
C ALA A 171 -33.22 -2.26 -46.87
N PRO A 172 -32.82 -3.54 -46.91
CA PRO A 172 -31.47 -3.94 -47.22
C PRO A 172 -31.11 -3.40 -48.60
N ALA A 173 -30.19 -2.44 -48.65
CA ALA A 173 -29.45 -2.16 -49.86
C ALA A 173 -28.58 -3.39 -50.12
N ASP A 174 -28.73 -3.97 -51.30
CA ASP A 174 -27.97 -5.10 -51.81
C ASP A 174 -26.47 -4.94 -51.53
N ALA A 175 -26.02 -5.60 -50.46
CA ALA A 175 -24.62 -5.79 -50.15
C ALA A 175 -24.44 -7.28 -49.92
N ASP A 176 -24.04 -7.97 -50.98
CA ASP A 176 -23.74 -9.40 -51.10
C ASP A 176 -22.57 -9.88 -50.22
N THR A 177 -22.32 -9.22 -49.08
CA THR A 177 -21.29 -9.67 -48.14
C THR A 177 -21.97 -10.31 -46.93
N PRO A 178 -21.96 -11.66 -46.81
CA PRO A 178 -22.60 -12.34 -45.69
C PRO A 178 -22.01 -11.82 -44.37
N PRO A 179 -22.83 -11.31 -43.44
CA PRO A 179 -22.35 -10.79 -42.17
C PRO A 179 -21.61 -11.90 -41.43
N ARG A 180 -20.30 -11.70 -41.20
CA ARG A 180 -19.51 -12.61 -40.36
C ARG A 180 -20.08 -12.55 -38.95
N ARG A 181 -20.88 -13.56 -38.59
CA ARG A 181 -21.48 -13.71 -37.26
C ARG A 181 -20.36 -13.74 -36.21
N ALA A 182 -20.21 -12.66 -35.46
CA ALA A 182 -19.26 -12.62 -34.35
C ALA A 182 -19.73 -13.60 -33.26
N THR A 183 -18.94 -14.64 -33.02
CA THR A 183 -19.22 -15.60 -31.94
C THR A 183 -19.13 -14.90 -30.57
N PRO A 184 -20.18 -14.96 -29.74
CA PRO A 184 -20.20 -14.30 -28.45
C PRO A 184 -19.06 -14.83 -27.56
N GLY A 185 -18.25 -13.92 -27.00
CA GLY A 185 -17.16 -14.24 -26.08
C GLY A 185 -15.76 -14.30 -26.69
N ARG A 186 -15.59 -14.40 -28.02
CA ARG A 186 -14.25 -14.40 -28.64
C ARG A 186 -13.47 -13.11 -28.36
N GLY A 187 -14.13 -11.95 -28.40
CA GLY A 187 -13.49 -10.66 -28.13
C GLY A 187 -12.95 -10.51 -26.71
N LEU A 188 -13.66 -11.08 -25.71
CA LEU A 188 -13.23 -11.06 -24.31
C LEU A 188 -12.00 -11.94 -24.06
N ILE A 189 -11.94 -13.12 -24.71
CA ILE A 189 -10.80 -14.02 -24.58
C ILE A 189 -9.57 -13.44 -25.30
N ILE A 190 -9.74 -12.87 -26.50
CA ILE A 190 -8.64 -12.22 -27.24
C ILE A 190 -8.13 -11.02 -26.45
N GLY A 191 -9.03 -10.15 -25.95
CA GLY A 191 -8.65 -9.01 -25.12
C GLY A 191 -7.95 -9.43 -23.82
N GLY A 192 -8.46 -10.47 -23.15
CA GLY A 192 -7.83 -11.03 -21.95
C GLY A 192 -6.45 -11.62 -22.20
N ALA A 193 -6.26 -12.31 -23.32
CA ALA A 193 -4.96 -12.88 -23.72
C ALA A 193 -3.92 -11.79 -24.04
N VAL A 194 -4.32 -10.71 -24.72
CA VAL A 194 -3.43 -9.56 -24.98
C VAL A 194 -3.04 -8.86 -23.67
N ALA A 195 -3.99 -8.63 -22.77
CA ALA A 195 -3.73 -8.02 -21.46
C ALA A 195 -2.80 -8.89 -20.58
N LEU A 196 -3.03 -10.21 -20.55
CA LEU A 196 -2.14 -11.17 -19.88
C LEU A 196 -0.74 -11.18 -20.49
N GLY A 197 -0.63 -11.17 -21.83
CA GLY A 197 0.66 -11.12 -22.53
C GLY A 197 1.45 -9.86 -22.20
N LEU A 198 0.80 -8.69 -22.17
CA LEU A 198 1.40 -7.43 -21.75
C LEU A 198 1.84 -7.45 -20.28
N GLY A 199 1.02 -8.02 -19.39
CA GLY A 199 1.35 -8.17 -17.97
C GLY A 199 2.57 -9.08 -17.73
N VAL A 200 2.65 -10.21 -18.42
CA VAL A 200 3.80 -11.14 -18.34
C VAL A 200 5.07 -10.51 -18.92
N ALA A 201 4.96 -9.80 -20.06
CA ALA A 201 6.10 -9.10 -20.65
C ALA A 201 6.65 -7.99 -19.73
N ALA A 202 5.77 -7.23 -19.09
CA ALA A 202 6.14 -6.25 -18.07
C ALA A 202 6.81 -6.92 -16.85
N GLY A 203 6.27 -8.06 -16.38
CA GLY A 203 6.84 -8.84 -15.28
C GLY A 203 8.24 -9.39 -15.57
N ALA A 204 8.49 -9.89 -16.79
CA ALA A 204 9.83 -10.33 -17.21
C ALA A 204 10.84 -9.17 -17.25
N GLY A 205 10.38 -7.97 -17.61
CA GLY A 205 11.17 -6.74 -17.55
C GLY A 205 11.64 -6.40 -16.12
N LEU A 206 10.82 -6.67 -15.10
CA LEU A 206 11.19 -6.45 -13.70
C LEU A 206 12.32 -7.39 -13.23
N ILE A 207 12.30 -8.65 -13.66
CA ILE A 207 13.37 -9.62 -13.33
C ILE A 207 14.70 -9.20 -13.98
N ALA A 208 14.67 -8.78 -15.24
CA ALA A 208 15.86 -8.26 -15.92
C ALA A 208 16.38 -6.97 -15.27
N SER A 209 15.49 -6.08 -14.84
CA SER A 209 15.83 -4.84 -14.15
C SER A 209 16.46 -5.09 -12.78
N ALA A 210 15.97 -6.09 -12.03
CA ALA A 210 16.54 -6.48 -10.74
C ALA A 210 17.98 -7.05 -10.88
N LEU A 211 18.25 -7.80 -11.96
CA LEU A 211 19.59 -8.31 -12.25
C LEU A 211 20.57 -7.19 -12.63
N VAL A 212 20.13 -6.18 -13.38
CA VAL A 212 20.94 -4.99 -13.71
C VAL A 212 21.15 -4.11 -12.48
N GLY A 213 20.13 -3.93 -11.64
CA GLY A 213 20.23 -3.16 -10.40
C GLY A 213 21.25 -3.71 -9.41
N ARG A 214 21.36 -5.05 -9.28
CA ARG A 214 22.39 -5.69 -8.46
C ARG A 214 23.82 -5.38 -8.93
N LYS A 215 24.03 -5.25 -10.24
CA LYS A 215 25.34 -4.90 -10.82
C LYS A 215 25.68 -3.42 -10.61
N SER A 216 24.67 -2.55 -10.59
CA SER A 216 24.82 -1.12 -10.35
C SER A 216 25.10 -0.75 -8.88
N ASN A 217 24.75 -1.63 -7.93
CA ASN A 217 25.01 -1.43 -6.50
C ASN A 217 26.44 -1.78 -6.06
N SER A 218 27.28 -2.26 -6.99
CA SER A 218 28.72 -2.44 -6.77
C SER A 218 29.41 -1.09 -6.91
N LEU A 219 29.80 -0.48 -5.78
CA LEU A 219 30.59 0.76 -5.72
C LEU A 219 32.04 0.60 -6.21
N GLY A 220 32.46 -0.59 -6.64
CA GLY A 220 33.81 -0.83 -7.17
C GLY A 220 34.08 -0.03 -8.46
N GLY A 221 35.08 0.86 -8.42
CA GLY A 221 35.66 1.49 -9.61
C GLY A 221 35.46 3.00 -9.77
N LEU A 222 34.85 3.70 -8.80
CA LEU A 222 34.83 5.17 -8.76
C LEU A 222 35.80 5.68 -7.69
N ALA A 223 36.64 6.66 -8.05
CA ALA A 223 37.49 7.38 -7.09
C ALA A 223 36.63 8.21 -6.12
N ASP A 224 37.07 8.34 -4.87
CA ASP A 224 36.30 9.04 -3.82
C ASP A 224 36.03 10.52 -4.10
N THR A 225 36.77 11.11 -5.04
CA THR A 225 36.70 12.53 -5.39
C THR A 225 35.70 12.85 -6.51
N ASP A 226 35.12 11.85 -7.19
CA ASP A 226 34.16 12.09 -8.29
C ASP A 226 32.72 12.21 -7.77
N LEU A 227 32.41 13.37 -7.18
CA LEU A 227 31.08 13.67 -6.64
C LEU A 227 30.02 13.83 -7.76
N ALA A 228 30.42 14.35 -8.92
CA ALA A 228 29.50 14.54 -10.05
C ALA A 228 29.06 13.18 -10.65
N GLY A 229 30.00 12.25 -10.86
CA GLY A 229 29.69 10.90 -11.33
C GLY A 229 28.86 10.08 -10.33
N ARG A 230 29.00 10.34 -9.02
CA ARG A 230 28.13 9.76 -7.99
C ARG A 230 26.71 10.31 -8.06
N GLN A 231 26.55 11.62 -8.15
CA GLN A 231 25.24 12.28 -8.26
C GLN A 231 24.46 11.78 -9.48
N GLU A 232 25.11 11.70 -10.64
CA GLU A 232 24.48 11.20 -11.87
C GLU A 232 24.01 9.74 -11.75
N ARG A 233 24.78 8.88 -11.07
CA ARG A 233 24.36 7.49 -10.80
C ARG A 233 23.17 7.42 -9.85
N PHE A 234 23.11 8.30 -8.84
CA PHE A 234 21.96 8.38 -7.94
C PHE A 234 20.70 8.86 -8.64
N ASP A 235 20.79 9.89 -9.49
CA ASP A 235 19.64 10.39 -10.25
C ASP A 235 19.15 9.36 -11.29
N ARG A 236 20.09 8.65 -11.93
CA ARG A 236 19.76 7.51 -12.83
C ARG A 236 19.14 6.35 -12.06
N GLY A 237 19.60 6.09 -10.83
CA GLY A 237 19.02 5.10 -9.93
C GLY A 237 17.60 5.46 -9.51
N ARG A 238 17.35 6.71 -9.10
CA ARG A 238 16.02 7.21 -8.71
C ARG A 238 15.02 7.16 -9.87
N SER A 239 15.42 7.62 -11.06
CA SER A 239 14.55 7.58 -12.25
C SER A 239 14.27 6.15 -12.73
N ALA A 240 15.26 5.26 -12.70
CA ALA A 240 15.06 3.84 -13.02
C ALA A 240 14.15 3.14 -12.00
N ASN A 241 14.31 3.44 -10.71
CA ASN A 241 13.47 2.85 -9.66
C ASN A 241 12.02 3.36 -9.75
N ALA A 242 11.82 4.66 -10.01
CA ALA A 242 10.50 5.22 -10.27
C ALA A 242 9.81 4.57 -11.49
N GLY A 243 10.55 4.37 -12.59
CA GLY A 243 10.05 3.65 -13.77
C GLY A 243 9.72 2.18 -13.48
N ALA A 244 10.53 1.49 -12.67
CA ALA A 244 10.28 0.11 -12.27
C ALA A 244 9.01 -0.03 -11.41
N ILE A 245 8.80 0.89 -10.45
CA ILE A 245 7.60 0.88 -9.60
C ILE A 245 6.34 1.17 -10.43
N ALA A 246 6.38 2.17 -11.31
CA ALA A 246 5.25 2.51 -12.18
C ALA A 246 4.89 1.35 -13.13
N SER A 247 5.89 0.71 -13.75
CA SER A 247 5.67 -0.44 -14.63
C SER A 247 5.18 -1.69 -13.87
N ALA A 248 5.64 -1.90 -12.63
CA ALA A 248 5.14 -2.97 -11.78
C ALA A 248 3.65 -2.79 -11.45
N ALA A 249 3.23 -1.57 -11.08
CA ALA A 249 1.83 -1.27 -10.80
C ALA A 249 0.93 -1.51 -12.03
N ILE A 250 1.36 -1.05 -13.20
CA ILE A 250 0.66 -1.29 -14.47
C ILE A 250 0.58 -2.78 -14.78
N GLY A 251 1.67 -3.52 -14.55
CA GLY A 251 1.73 -4.98 -14.75
C GLY A 251 0.72 -5.74 -13.89
N VAL A 252 0.60 -5.39 -12.60
CA VAL A 252 -0.35 -6.02 -11.66
C VAL A 252 -1.79 -5.77 -12.12
N VAL A 253 -2.12 -4.53 -12.48
CA VAL A 253 -3.47 -4.18 -12.96
C VAL A 253 -3.80 -4.89 -14.27
N ALA A 254 -2.86 -4.96 -15.21
CA ALA A 254 -3.04 -5.67 -16.49
C ALA A 254 -3.24 -7.18 -16.29
N LEU A 255 -2.48 -7.81 -15.38
CA LEU A 255 -2.65 -9.22 -15.03
C LEU A 255 -4.02 -9.49 -14.42
N ALA A 256 -4.44 -8.71 -13.42
CA ALA A 256 -5.74 -8.88 -12.77
C ALA A 256 -6.89 -8.72 -13.76
N THR A 257 -6.82 -7.69 -14.61
CA THR A 257 -7.81 -7.44 -15.67
C THR A 257 -7.85 -8.58 -16.69
N GLY A 258 -6.68 -9.04 -17.13
CA GLY A 258 -6.57 -10.15 -18.08
C GLY A 258 -7.18 -11.44 -17.56
N VAL A 259 -6.89 -11.80 -16.29
CA VAL A 259 -7.49 -12.97 -15.63
C VAL A 259 -9.02 -12.83 -15.55
N ALA A 260 -9.53 -11.67 -15.13
CA ALA A 260 -10.97 -11.44 -15.04
C ALA A 260 -11.68 -11.60 -16.41
N LEU A 261 -11.12 -11.04 -17.48
CA LEU A 261 -11.68 -11.16 -18.83
C LEU A 261 -11.69 -12.61 -19.34
N VAL A 262 -10.64 -13.39 -19.05
CA VAL A 262 -10.58 -14.82 -19.40
C VAL A 262 -11.63 -15.63 -18.64
N VAL A 263 -11.82 -15.36 -17.35
CA VAL A 263 -12.82 -16.06 -16.51
C VAL A 263 -14.24 -15.73 -17.00
N VAL A 264 -14.54 -14.45 -17.24
CA VAL A 264 -15.86 -14.01 -17.74
C VAL A 264 -16.12 -14.56 -19.15
N GLY A 265 -15.12 -14.52 -20.03
CA GLY A 265 -15.20 -15.09 -21.38
C GLY A 265 -15.48 -16.59 -21.36
N SER A 266 -14.78 -17.34 -20.50
CA SER A 266 -14.97 -18.79 -20.32
C SER A 266 -16.37 -19.12 -19.78
N LYS A 267 -16.85 -18.37 -18.78
CA LYS A 267 -18.21 -18.57 -18.22
C LYS A 267 -19.30 -18.26 -19.24
N ARG A 268 -19.14 -17.24 -20.09
CA ARG A 268 -20.09 -16.94 -21.17
C ARG A 268 -20.10 -18.03 -22.25
N ARG A 269 -18.94 -18.64 -22.53
CA ARG A 269 -18.82 -19.78 -23.46
C ARG A 269 -19.47 -21.06 -22.92
N ALA A 270 -19.43 -21.28 -21.61
CA ALA A 270 -20.10 -22.43 -20.99
C ALA A 270 -21.63 -22.37 -21.13
N ARG A 271 -22.23 -21.16 -21.21
CA ARG A 271 -23.68 -20.99 -21.37
C ARG A 271 -24.21 -21.31 -22.77
N SER A 272 -23.35 -21.49 -23.78
CA SER A 272 -23.76 -21.93 -25.11
C SER A 272 -23.79 -23.46 -25.26
N VAL A 273 -23.58 -24.20 -24.17
CA VAL A 273 -23.76 -25.65 -24.09
C VAL A 273 -25.07 -25.90 -23.33
N ALA A 274 -26.09 -26.39 -24.03
CA ALA A 274 -27.38 -26.71 -23.45
C ALA A 274 -27.56 -28.23 -23.44
N TRP A 275 -27.94 -28.77 -22.29
CA TRP A 275 -28.47 -30.12 -22.20
C TRP A 275 -29.92 -30.09 -22.64
N GLN A 276 -30.26 -30.83 -23.69
CA GLN A 276 -31.62 -30.95 -24.17
C GLN A 276 -32.09 -32.40 -23.96
N PRO A 277 -33.25 -32.62 -23.31
CA PRO A 277 -33.82 -33.95 -23.24
C PRO A 277 -34.24 -34.38 -24.64
N LEU A 278 -33.72 -35.52 -25.09
CA LEU A 278 -34.13 -36.14 -26.34
C LEU A 278 -35.21 -37.18 -26.00
N LEU A 279 -36.46 -36.85 -26.33
CA LEU A 279 -37.62 -37.74 -26.17
C LEU A 279 -38.04 -38.21 -27.56
N GLU A 280 -37.68 -39.44 -27.92
CA GLU A 280 -38.19 -40.13 -29.10
C GLU A 280 -39.18 -41.24 -28.68
N ARG A 281 -40.06 -41.65 -29.59
CA ARG A 281 -41.01 -42.75 -29.32
C ARG A 281 -40.22 -44.05 -29.10
N GLY A 282 -40.03 -44.42 -27.83
CA GLY A 282 -39.35 -45.65 -27.41
C GLY A 282 -38.02 -45.44 -26.68
N THR A 283 -37.51 -44.20 -26.60
CA THR A 283 -36.18 -43.89 -26.03
C THR A 283 -36.17 -42.53 -25.34
N ALA A 284 -35.62 -42.49 -24.13
CA ALA A 284 -35.32 -41.26 -23.41
C ALA A 284 -33.80 -41.10 -23.27
N GLY A 285 -33.26 -39.96 -23.67
CA GLY A 285 -31.83 -39.66 -23.59
C GLY A 285 -31.53 -38.19 -23.27
N LEU A 286 -30.27 -37.89 -23.00
CA LEU A 286 -29.75 -36.54 -22.83
C LEU A 286 -28.83 -36.22 -24.01
N GLY A 287 -29.20 -35.21 -24.80
CA GLY A 287 -28.36 -34.67 -25.85
C GLY A 287 -27.56 -33.48 -25.34
N LEU A 288 -26.25 -33.47 -25.60
CA LEU A 288 -25.41 -32.29 -25.42
C LEU A 288 -25.42 -31.51 -26.74
N SER A 289 -26.11 -30.37 -26.79
CA SER A 289 -26.04 -29.48 -27.95
C SER A 289 -25.21 -28.24 -27.61
N GLY A 290 -24.27 -27.92 -28.49
CA GLY A 290 -23.43 -26.72 -28.39
C GLY A 290 -23.25 -26.12 -29.77
N ARG A 291 -23.25 -24.79 -29.88
CA ARG A 291 -22.79 -24.10 -31.09
C ARG A 291 -21.29 -23.90 -30.98
N PHE A 292 -20.52 -24.59 -31.83
CA PHE A 292 -19.06 -24.46 -31.95
C PHE A 292 -18.68 -23.36 -32.95
#